data_AF-A0A9P6I2Y3-F1
#
_entry.id   AF-A0A9P6I2Y3-F1
#
_cell.length_a   1.000
_cell.length_b   1.000
_cell.length_c   1.000
_cell.angle_alpha   90.00
_cell.angle_beta   90.00
_cell.angle_gamma   90.00
#
_symmetry.space_group_name_H-M   'P 1'
#
loop_
_entity.id
_entity.type
_entity.pdbx_description
1 polymer ?
#
loop_
_entity_poly.entity_id
_entity_poly.type
_entity_poly.pdbx_seq_one_letter_code
_entity_poly.pdbx_strand_id
1 'polypeptide(L)'
;MAYRRLQRQAGRRKAPNLSEAGKRIAITHNHPVSLDKPVKMGGGPKVPYPKHVWSPAGGWYAQPANWKLNTAIIGSVMLGTVAIIWRISAEKEVRYVMPREGSFFPSRYWSKQLIEYDREQAAKKAKETAQSEAIQNS
;
A
#
# COMPACT_ATOMS: atom_id res chain seq x y z
N MET A 1 -34.65 13.19 -49.51
CA MET A 1 -35.32 12.37 -48.47
C MET A 1 -34.73 12.70 -47.11
N ALA A 2 -35.59 13.08 -46.17
CA ALA A 2 -35.32 13.21 -44.73
C ALA A 2 -34.48 14.42 -44.25
N TYR A 3 -35.00 15.60 -44.56
CA TYR A 3 -34.97 16.78 -43.70
C TYR A 3 -35.73 16.47 -42.39
N ARG A 4 -35.16 15.61 -41.52
CA ARG A 4 -35.77 15.17 -40.25
C ARG A 4 -34.72 15.09 -39.13
N ARG A 5 -34.23 16.24 -38.67
CA ARG A 5 -33.77 16.37 -37.28
C ARG A 5 -33.71 17.82 -36.75
N LEU A 6 -34.69 18.64 -37.13
CA LEU A 6 -34.86 20.01 -36.62
C LEU A 6 -36.24 20.23 -35.98
N GLN A 7 -36.68 19.33 -35.09
CA GLN A 7 -37.84 19.58 -34.22
C GLN A 7 -37.73 18.81 -32.89
N ARG A 8 -36.87 19.26 -31.98
CA ARG A 8 -36.90 18.81 -30.58
C ARG A 8 -36.44 19.85 -29.54
N GLN A 9 -36.50 21.15 -29.86
CA GLN A 9 -36.27 22.20 -28.86
C GLN A 9 -37.33 23.32 -28.89
N ALA A 10 -38.49 23.09 -29.51
CA ALA A 10 -39.66 23.96 -29.37
C ALA A 10 -40.66 23.28 -28.43
N GLY A 11 -40.48 23.45 -27.12
CA GLY A 11 -41.43 22.92 -26.14
C GLY A 11 -40.85 22.68 -24.75
N ARG A 12 -40.55 23.77 -24.03
CA ARG A 12 -40.58 23.94 -22.56
C ARG A 12 -39.71 25.15 -22.16
N ARG A 13 -40.15 26.36 -22.52
CA ARG A 13 -39.78 27.54 -21.74
C ARG A 13 -40.72 27.57 -20.55
N LYS A 14 -40.23 27.13 -19.38
CA LYS A 14 -40.94 27.28 -18.11
C LYS A 14 -40.92 28.77 -17.78
N ALA A 15 -42.08 29.41 -17.75
CA ALA A 15 -42.22 30.80 -17.30
C ALA A 15 -41.69 30.91 -15.85
N PRO A 16 -40.98 32.00 -15.49
CA PRO A 16 -40.59 32.22 -14.10
C PRO A 16 -41.83 32.38 -13.22
N ASN A 17 -41.82 31.73 -12.07
CA ASN A 17 -42.91 31.78 -11.10
C ASN A 17 -43.00 33.19 -10.51
N LEU A 18 -44.19 33.78 -10.53
CA LEU A 18 -44.48 35.15 -10.10
C LEU A 18 -44.45 35.33 -8.56
N SER A 19 -43.66 34.52 -7.85
CA SER A 19 -43.39 34.62 -6.41
C SER A 19 -41.96 35.07 -6.08
N GLU A 20 -41.09 35.24 -7.09
CA GLU A 20 -39.72 35.74 -6.91
C GLU A 20 -39.57 37.26 -7.14
N ALA A 21 -40.66 37.96 -7.50
CA ALA A 21 -40.64 39.41 -7.74
C ALA A 21 -40.65 40.27 -6.45
N GLY A 22 -40.57 39.66 -5.25
CA GLY A 22 -40.77 40.33 -3.96
C GLY A 22 -39.61 40.26 -2.97
N LYS A 23 -38.39 39.92 -3.38
CA LYS A 23 -37.21 39.86 -2.48
C LYS A 23 -35.97 40.58 -3.03
N ARG A 24 -36.18 41.79 -3.51
CA ARG A 24 -35.19 42.88 -3.35
C ARG A 24 -35.86 43.88 -2.44
N ILE A 25 -35.46 43.99 -1.18
CA ILE A 25 -35.20 45.16 -0.33
C ILE A 25 -35.11 44.64 1.12
N ALA A 26 -33.90 44.36 1.62
CA ALA A 26 -33.60 44.32 3.06
C ALA A 26 -32.08 44.40 3.23
N ILE A 27 -31.60 45.62 3.42
CA ILE A 27 -30.26 45.92 3.93
C ILE A 27 -30.39 45.89 5.45
N THR A 28 -29.87 44.85 6.11
CA THR A 28 -29.50 44.89 7.53
C THR A 28 -28.23 44.05 7.74
N HIS A 29 -27.31 44.60 8.52
CA HIS A 29 -25.97 44.08 8.79
C HIS A 29 -25.97 42.85 9.73
N ASN A 30 -24.86 42.10 9.64
CA ASN A 30 -24.33 41.10 10.58
C ASN A 30 -24.81 39.65 10.40
N HIS A 31 -24.07 38.91 9.57
CA HIS A 31 -23.94 37.45 9.71
C HIS A 31 -22.63 37.13 10.46
N PRO A 32 -22.65 36.39 11.57
CA PRO A 32 -21.42 35.87 12.16
C PRO A 32 -20.77 34.89 11.18
N VAL A 33 -19.50 35.12 10.88
CA VAL A 33 -18.71 34.28 9.97
C VAL A 33 -18.55 32.89 10.60
N SER A 34 -19.31 31.92 10.08
CA SER A 34 -19.10 30.50 10.36
C SER A 34 -17.76 30.06 9.75
N LEU A 35 -16.74 30.01 10.60
CA LEU A 35 -15.37 29.61 10.30
C LEU A 35 -15.17 28.11 10.55
N ASP A 36 -15.85 27.28 9.78
CA ASP A 36 -15.79 25.82 9.86
C ASP A 36 -15.50 25.18 8.49
N LYS A 37 -14.61 25.83 7.73
CA LYS A 37 -13.90 25.16 6.62
C LYS A 37 -12.54 24.70 7.15
N PRO A 38 -12.23 23.39 7.15
CA PRO A 38 -10.89 22.95 7.49
C PRO A 38 -9.92 23.59 6.50
N VAL A 39 -9.03 24.45 7.01
CA VAL A 39 -7.94 25.03 6.23
C VAL A 39 -7.14 23.86 5.67
N LYS A 40 -7.18 23.66 4.36
CA LYS A 40 -6.24 22.79 3.66
C LYS A 40 -4.86 23.45 3.75
N MET A 41 -4.15 23.14 4.83
CA MET A 41 -2.74 23.49 4.99
C MET A 41 -1.94 22.65 4.00
N GLY A 42 -1.70 23.18 2.79
CA GLY A 42 -1.01 22.43 1.75
C GLY A 42 -0.40 23.32 0.68
N GLY A 43 0.88 23.65 0.87
CA GLY A 43 1.81 24.16 -0.14
C GLY A 43 1.53 25.59 -0.63
N GLY A 44 2.50 26.49 -0.43
CA GLY A 44 2.47 27.82 -1.03
C GLY A 44 2.29 27.78 -2.56
N PRO A 45 1.97 28.92 -3.20
CA PRO A 45 1.66 28.99 -4.63
C PRO A 45 2.77 28.34 -5.48
N LYS A 46 2.38 27.52 -6.46
CA LYS A 46 3.32 26.84 -7.36
C LYS A 46 4.02 27.87 -8.24
N VAL A 47 5.36 27.93 -8.18
CA VAL A 47 6.18 28.77 -9.05
C VAL A 47 6.04 28.28 -10.51
N PRO A 48 5.94 29.15 -11.52
CA PRO A 48 5.95 28.75 -12.92
C PRO A 48 7.21 27.94 -13.27
N TYR A 49 7.05 26.89 -14.06
CA TYR A 49 8.16 26.02 -14.46
C TYR A 49 7.99 25.56 -15.92
N PRO A 50 9.10 25.27 -16.62
CA PRO A 50 9.05 24.79 -18.00
C PRO A 50 8.39 23.41 -18.07
N LYS A 51 7.37 23.24 -18.93
CA LYS A 51 6.58 22.01 -19.05
C LYS A 51 7.18 20.95 -19.97
N HIS A 52 8.05 21.38 -20.88
CA HIS A 52 8.64 20.53 -21.93
C HIS A 52 9.97 19.90 -21.51
N VAL A 53 10.46 20.20 -20.31
CA VAL A 53 11.69 19.62 -19.79
C VAL A 53 11.37 18.30 -19.11
N TRP A 54 12.01 17.24 -19.57
CA TRP A 54 11.90 15.91 -18.99
C TRP A 54 13.19 15.54 -18.26
N SER A 55 13.04 14.91 -17.10
CA SER A 55 14.14 14.31 -16.33
C SER A 55 13.69 12.95 -15.81
N PRO A 56 14.59 11.94 -15.78
CA PRO A 56 14.25 10.59 -15.35
C PRO A 56 13.79 10.52 -13.90
N ALA A 57 14.26 11.43 -13.03
CA ALA A 57 13.87 11.48 -11.61
C ALA A 57 12.54 12.23 -11.38
N GLY A 58 11.94 12.79 -12.43
CA GLY A 58 10.81 13.71 -12.34
C GLY A 58 11.22 15.18 -12.47
N GLY A 59 10.28 16.09 -12.26
CA GLY A 59 10.48 17.54 -12.39
C GLY A 59 9.72 18.32 -11.32
N TRP A 60 9.44 19.60 -11.59
CA TRP A 60 8.77 20.47 -10.63
C TRP A 60 7.35 20.00 -10.28
N TYR A 61 7.13 19.73 -9.00
CA TYR A 61 5.84 19.28 -8.44
C TYR A 61 5.25 18.06 -9.17
N ALA A 62 6.10 17.06 -9.48
CA ALA A 62 5.69 15.85 -10.16
C ALA A 62 4.60 15.10 -9.36
N GLN A 63 3.39 15.06 -9.91
CA GLN A 63 2.25 14.34 -9.34
C GLN A 63 1.58 13.52 -10.46
N PRO A 64 2.19 12.39 -10.87
CA PRO A 64 1.62 11.55 -11.90
C PRO A 64 0.29 10.95 -11.41
N ALA A 65 -0.70 10.88 -12.29
CA ALA A 65 -2.04 10.38 -11.94
C ALA A 65 -2.00 8.94 -11.40
N ASN A 66 -1.05 8.13 -11.87
CA ASN A 66 -0.95 6.70 -11.57
C ASN A 66 0.14 6.36 -10.54
N TRP A 67 0.53 7.29 -9.66
CA TRP A 67 1.62 7.07 -8.70
C TRP A 67 1.44 5.79 -7.86
N LYS A 68 0.20 5.46 -7.47
CA LYS A 68 -0.11 4.27 -6.66
C LYS A 68 0.25 2.98 -7.38
N LEU A 69 -0.13 2.88 -8.66
CA LEU A 69 0.14 1.69 -9.47
C LEU A 69 1.63 1.56 -9.75
N ASN A 70 2.30 2.66 -10.09
CA ASN A 70 3.74 2.66 -10.37
C ASN A 70 4.54 2.21 -9.14
N THR A 71 4.20 2.72 -7.95
CA THR A 71 4.83 2.28 -6.70
C THR A 71 4.50 0.82 -6.37
N ALA A 72 3.28 0.37 -6.63
CA ALA A 72 2.90 -1.03 -6.41
C ALA A 72 3.73 -1.99 -7.29
N ILE A 73 3.95 -1.64 -8.56
CA ILE A 73 4.77 -2.43 -9.49
C ILE A 73 6.22 -2.48 -8.99
N ILE A 74 6.81 -1.32 -8.70
CA ILE A 74 8.20 -1.22 -8.24
C ILE A 74 8.39 -1.94 -6.89
N GLY A 75 7.44 -1.79 -5.97
CA GLY A 75 7.43 -2.51 -4.70
C GLY A 75 7.32 -4.03 -4.88
N SER A 76 6.47 -4.49 -5.80
CA SER A 76 6.33 -5.92 -6.12
C SER A 76 7.64 -6.51 -6.67
N VAL A 77 8.29 -5.82 -7.59
CA VAL A 77 9.58 -6.25 -8.15
C VAL A 77 10.67 -6.32 -7.07
N MET A 78 10.74 -5.32 -6.18
CA MET A 78 11.68 -5.34 -5.06
C MET A 78 11.42 -6.52 -4.12
N LEU A 79 10.17 -6.73 -3.71
CA LEU A 79 9.80 -7.84 -2.83
C LEU A 79 10.10 -9.19 -3.47
N GLY A 80 9.78 -9.37 -4.75
CA GLY A 80 10.10 -10.59 -5.49
C GLY A 80 11.60 -10.87 -5.53
N THR A 81 12.40 -9.83 -5.82
CA THR A 81 13.87 -9.96 -5.87
C THR A 81 14.45 -10.33 -4.51
N VAL A 82 14.02 -9.65 -3.45
CA VAL A 82 14.47 -9.93 -2.08
C VAL A 82 14.07 -11.34 -1.65
N ALA A 83 12.85 -11.80 -1.97
CA ALA A 83 12.39 -13.13 -1.62
C ALA A 83 13.23 -14.24 -2.27
N ILE A 84 13.59 -14.08 -3.56
CA ILE A 84 14.44 -15.04 -4.28
C ILE A 84 15.83 -15.10 -3.67
N ILE A 85 16.46 -13.93 -3.44
CA ILE A 85 17.80 -13.87 -2.85
C ILE A 85 17.79 -14.44 -1.44
N TRP A 86 16.79 -14.11 -0.63
CA TRP A 86 16.62 -14.66 0.72
C TRP A 86 16.48 -16.18 0.70
N ARG A 87 15.70 -16.73 -0.23
CA ARG A 87 15.54 -18.18 -0.37
C ARG A 87 16.88 -18.87 -0.68
N ILE A 88 17.62 -18.34 -1.66
CA ILE A 88 18.95 -18.88 -2.01
C ILE A 88 19.91 -18.75 -0.83
N SER A 89 19.90 -17.61 -0.14
CA SER A 89 20.73 -17.39 1.06
C SER A 89 20.43 -18.41 2.16
N ALA A 90 19.15 -18.69 2.42
CA ALA A 90 18.73 -19.62 3.46
C ALA A 90 19.08 -21.08 3.14
N GLU A 91 19.11 -21.46 1.85
CA GLU A 91 19.54 -22.77 1.39
C GLU A 91 21.06 -22.96 1.44
N LYS A 92 21.82 -21.89 1.18
CA LYS A 92 23.30 -21.92 1.14
C LYS A 92 23.94 -21.65 2.50
N GLU A 93 23.16 -21.38 3.53
CA GLU A 93 23.68 -21.11 4.87
C GLU A 93 24.20 -22.40 5.52
N VAL A 94 25.53 -22.45 5.68
CA VAL A 94 26.23 -23.56 6.34
C VAL A 94 27.00 -23.03 7.56
N ARG A 95 26.86 -23.72 8.68
CA ARG A 95 27.53 -23.51 9.96
C ARG A 95 28.42 -24.70 10.26
N TYR A 96 29.66 -24.43 10.64
CA TYR A 96 30.63 -25.45 11.04
C TYR A 96 30.46 -25.89 12.49
N VAL A 97 29.92 -25.01 13.34
CA VAL A 97 29.63 -25.30 14.74
C VAL A 97 28.13 -25.18 14.94
N MET A 98 27.52 -26.25 15.43
CA MET A 98 26.08 -26.25 15.69
C MET A 98 25.75 -25.49 16.99
N PRO A 99 24.68 -24.68 17.00
CA PRO A 99 24.23 -24.00 18.20
C PRO A 99 23.85 -24.98 19.32
N ARG A 100 23.99 -24.54 20.58
CA ARG A 100 23.55 -25.34 21.74
C ARG A 100 22.03 -25.57 21.70
N GLU A 101 21.62 -26.75 22.14
CA GLU A 101 20.22 -27.11 22.29
C GLU A 101 19.48 -26.09 23.17
N GLY A 102 18.30 -25.64 22.74
CA GLY A 102 17.50 -24.65 23.47
C GLY A 102 17.90 -23.18 23.30
N SER A 103 18.95 -22.85 22.55
CA SER A 103 19.30 -21.45 22.25
C SER A 103 18.38 -20.84 21.17
N PHE A 104 17.95 -19.60 21.39
CA PHE A 104 17.11 -18.84 20.45
C PHE A 104 17.98 -18.08 19.43
N PHE A 105 17.69 -18.27 18.15
CA PHE A 105 18.24 -17.49 17.05
C PHE A 105 17.25 -17.49 15.88
N PRO A 106 16.99 -16.36 15.21
CA PRO A 106 15.95 -16.27 14.17
C PRO A 106 16.18 -17.20 12.96
N SER A 107 17.43 -17.43 12.59
CA SER A 107 17.82 -18.27 11.45
C SER A 107 17.43 -19.74 11.60
N ARG A 108 17.37 -20.24 12.84
CA ARG A 108 16.16 -20.90 13.37
C ARG A 108 15.24 -21.60 12.39
N TYR A 109 14.39 -20.74 11.84
CA TYR A 109 13.15 -21.08 11.18
C TYR A 109 13.27 -21.18 9.67
N TRP A 110 14.37 -20.69 9.07
CA TRP A 110 14.52 -20.63 7.62
C TRP A 110 15.79 -21.29 7.08
N SER A 111 16.86 -21.39 7.87
CA SER A 111 18.11 -22.00 7.41
C SER A 111 17.96 -23.52 7.32
N LYS A 112 18.17 -24.09 6.12
CA LYS A 112 17.95 -25.52 5.86
C LYS A 112 18.72 -26.43 6.82
N GLN A 113 20.01 -26.16 7.00
CA GLN A 113 20.90 -26.97 7.82
C GLN A 113 20.44 -27.07 9.29
N LEU A 114 19.93 -25.97 9.86
CA LEU A 114 19.49 -25.92 11.25
C LEU A 114 18.20 -26.70 11.45
N ILE A 115 17.24 -26.55 10.53
CA ILE A 115 15.95 -27.23 10.60
C ILE A 115 16.14 -28.76 10.46
N GLU A 116 17.10 -29.20 9.65
CA GLU A 116 17.46 -30.62 9.52
C GLU A 116 18.15 -31.13 10.77
N TYR A 117 19.16 -30.41 11.28
CA TYR A 117 19.86 -30.74 12.52
C TYR A 117 18.90 -30.88 13.73
N ASP A 118 17.97 -29.95 13.89
CA ASP A 118 17.00 -29.99 14.98
C ASP A 118 16.05 -31.18 14.92
N ARG A 119 15.63 -31.56 13.70
CA ARG A 119 14.80 -32.74 13.47
C ARG A 119 15.54 -34.02 13.83
N GLU A 120 16.81 -34.11 13.48
CA GLU A 120 17.65 -35.27 13.84
C GLU A 120 17.85 -35.39 15.35
N GLN A 121 18.11 -34.27 16.05
CA GLN A 121 18.27 -34.28 17.50
C GLN A 121 16.98 -34.68 18.22
N ALA A 122 15.83 -34.17 17.77
CA ALA A 122 14.53 -34.57 18.30
C ALA A 122 14.28 -36.09 18.10
N ALA A 123 14.63 -36.63 16.93
CA ALA A 123 14.47 -38.06 16.64
C ALA A 123 15.41 -38.96 17.46
N LYS A 124 16.65 -38.54 17.70
CA LYS A 124 17.60 -39.25 18.57
C LYS A 124 17.10 -39.28 20.01
N LYS A 125 16.69 -38.12 20.54
CA LYS A 125 16.15 -38.02 21.90
C LYS A 125 14.94 -38.92 22.12
N ALA A 126 14.00 -38.96 21.15
CA ALA A 126 12.83 -39.84 21.22
C ALA A 126 13.21 -41.33 21.27
N LYS A 127 14.23 -41.75 20.50
CA LYS A 127 14.72 -43.13 20.52
C LYS A 127 15.39 -43.48 21.84
N GLU A 128 16.23 -42.59 22.37
CA GLU A 128 16.89 -42.77 23.66
C GLU A 128 15.88 -42.87 24.80
N THR A 129 14.85 -42.01 24.80
CA THR A 129 13.76 -42.09 25.77
C THR A 129 13.02 -43.43 25.68
N ALA A 130 12.63 -43.86 24.48
CA ALA A 130 11.95 -45.14 24.29
C ALA A 130 12.83 -46.35 24.70
N GLN A 131 14.13 -46.30 24.44
CA GLN A 131 15.08 -47.31 24.91
C GLN A 131 15.20 -47.32 26.44
N SER A 132 15.28 -46.14 27.06
CA SER A 132 15.36 -46.04 28.52
C SER A 132 14.09 -46.56 29.21
N GLU A 133 12.91 -46.30 28.64
CA GLU A 133 11.63 -46.81 29.13
C GLU A 133 11.54 -48.33 28.97
N ALA A 134 11.99 -48.88 27.83
CA ALA A 134 12.03 -50.32 27.60
C ALA A 134 12.98 -51.05 28.57
N ILE A 135 14.14 -50.47 28.87
CA ILE A 135 15.09 -51.02 29.84
C ILE A 135 14.54 -50.93 31.27
N GLN A 136 13.83 -49.85 31.62
CA GLN A 136 13.25 -49.68 32.96
C GLN A 136 12.07 -50.64 33.22
N ASN A 137 11.37 -51.09 32.16
CA ASN A 137 10.24 -52.00 32.25
C ASN A 137 10.61 -53.48 31.93
N SER A 138 11.90 -53.80 31.88
CA SER A 138 12.44 -55.16 31.76
C SER A 138 13.03 -55.62 33.09
#